data_AF-A0A356ER43-F1
#
_entry.id   AF-A0A356ER43-F1
#
_cell.length_a   1.000
_cell.length_b   1.000
_cell.length_c   1.000
_cell.angle_alpha   90.00
_cell.angle_beta   90.00
_cell.angle_gamma   90.00
#
_symmetry.space_group_name_H-M   'P 1'
#
loop_
_entity.id
_entity.type
_entity.pdbx_description
1 polymer ?
#
loop_
_entity_poly.entity_id
_entity_poly.type
_entity_poly.pdbx_seq_one_letter_code
_entity_poly.pdbx_strand_id
1 'polypeptide(L)'
;SLFVDRGGYRLYPERNRKEVTGESRTVGTPGRGPVVGIHAMFDPHIQNFVDCVATRKRPICDVEIGHRSTNLSHLGNMAYHVKRTIAWDGVREICEGDDEAQQLARREYREPWSLERIEG
;
A
#
# COMPACT_ATOMS: atom_id res chain seq x y z
N SER A 1 -26.20 -18.74 -7.93
CA SER A 1 -25.80 -17.35 -7.54
C SER A 1 -24.72 -16.82 -8.49
N LEU A 2 -24.65 -15.49 -8.68
CA LEU A 2 -23.69 -14.81 -9.56
C LEU A 2 -22.82 -13.85 -8.73
N PHE A 3 -21.51 -13.88 -8.92
CA PHE A 3 -20.55 -12.97 -8.31
C PHE A 3 -19.77 -12.22 -9.41
N VAL A 4 -19.60 -10.90 -9.30
CA VAL A 4 -18.93 -10.06 -10.29
C VAL A 4 -17.92 -9.14 -9.60
N ASP A 5 -16.70 -9.07 -10.12
CA ASP A 5 -15.65 -8.14 -9.68
C ASP A 5 -14.91 -7.52 -10.89
N ARG A 6 -13.90 -6.68 -10.62
CA ARG A 6 -13.12 -6.01 -11.68
C ARG A 6 -12.25 -6.96 -12.54
N GLY A 7 -12.10 -8.21 -12.12
CA GLY A 7 -11.38 -9.27 -12.83
C GLY A 7 -12.29 -10.24 -13.60
N GLY A 8 -13.62 -10.12 -13.47
CA GLY A 8 -14.58 -10.92 -14.23
C GLY A 8 -15.82 -11.32 -13.43
N TYR A 9 -16.48 -12.40 -13.84
CA TYR A 9 -17.65 -12.94 -13.14
C TYR A 9 -17.56 -14.45 -12.91
N ARG A 10 -18.22 -14.94 -11.86
CA ARG A 10 -18.30 -16.36 -11.52
C ARG A 10 -19.75 -16.76 -11.28
N LEU A 11 -20.19 -17.83 -11.95
CA LEU A 11 -21.54 -18.39 -11.84
C LEU A 11 -21.52 -19.67 -11.01
N TYR A 12 -22.44 -19.76 -10.06
CA TYR A 12 -22.70 -20.96 -9.27
C TYR A 12 -24.08 -21.51 -9.62
N PRO A 13 -24.18 -22.67 -10.29
CA PRO A 13 -25.47 -23.29 -10.58
C PRO A 13 -26.12 -23.77 -9.27
N GLU A 14 -27.43 -23.57 -9.15
CA GLU A 14 -28.15 -23.79 -7.90
C GLU A 14 -28.42 -25.28 -7.61
N ARG A 15 -28.38 -26.14 -8.65
CA ARG A 15 -28.86 -27.53 -8.56
C ARG A 15 -27.78 -28.60 -8.47
N ASN A 16 -26.49 -28.27 -8.53
CA ASN A 16 -25.42 -29.24 -8.26
C ASN A 16 -24.14 -28.53 -7.84
N ARG A 17 -23.84 -28.57 -6.53
CA ARG A 17 -22.77 -27.80 -5.85
C ARG A 17 -21.34 -28.17 -6.27
N LYS A 18 -21.15 -29.04 -7.26
CA LYS A 18 -19.85 -29.63 -7.65
C LYS A 18 -19.28 -29.14 -8.98
N GLU A 19 -20.03 -28.40 -9.79
CA GLU A 19 -19.51 -27.81 -11.03
C GLU A 19 -19.54 -26.28 -10.97
N VAL A 20 -18.38 -25.70 -10.66
CA VAL A 20 -18.13 -24.27 -10.89
C VAL A 20 -17.58 -24.15 -12.30
N THR A 21 -18.45 -23.98 -13.30
CA THR A 21 -18.02 -23.54 -14.63
C THR A 21 -17.81 -22.03 -14.59
N GLY A 22 -16.61 -21.62 -14.22
CA GLY A 22 -16.15 -20.24 -14.31
C GLY A 22 -15.04 -20.14 -15.34
N GLU A 23 -15.36 -19.75 -16.58
CA GLU A 23 -14.32 -19.24 -17.47
C GLU A 23 -13.93 -17.85 -16.98
N SER A 24 -12.68 -17.70 -16.52
CA SER A 24 -12.05 -16.39 -16.43
C SER A 24 -11.75 -15.92 -17.85
N ARG A 25 -12.76 -15.38 -18.54
CA ARG A 25 -12.51 -14.58 -19.73
C ARG A 25 -12.01 -13.24 -19.23
N THR A 26 -10.69 -13.09 -19.21
CA THR A 26 -10.08 -11.76 -19.27
C THR A 26 -10.62 -11.11 -20.54
N VAL A 27 -11.65 -10.28 -20.41
CA VAL A 27 -12.05 -9.39 -21.51
C VAL A 27 -10.92 -8.40 -21.62
N GLY A 28 -9.90 -8.77 -22.40
CA GLY A 28 -8.83 -7.86 -22.77
C GLY A 28 -9.49 -6.66 -23.41
N THR A 29 -9.32 -5.49 -22.80
CA THR A 29 -9.65 -4.23 -23.47
C THR A 29 -8.85 -4.22 -24.78
N PRO A 30 -9.46 -4.02 -25.96
CA PRO A 30 -8.71 -3.96 -27.21
C PRO A 30 -7.59 -2.91 -27.07
N GLY A 31 -6.33 -3.36 -27.14
CA GLY A 31 -5.14 -2.51 -26.97
C GLY A 31 -4.43 -2.57 -25.60
N ARG A 32 -4.99 -3.23 -24.58
CA ARG A 32 -4.24 -3.64 -23.38
C ARG A 32 -3.86 -5.11 -23.52
N GLY A 33 -2.56 -5.40 -23.44
CA GLY A 33 -2.06 -6.77 -23.30
C GLY A 33 -2.70 -7.49 -22.11
N PRO A 34 -2.46 -8.81 -21.94
CA PRO A 34 -3.07 -9.58 -20.87
C PRO A 34 -2.87 -8.83 -19.55
N VAL A 35 -3.97 -8.49 -18.90
CA VAL A 35 -3.93 -7.93 -17.55
C VAL A 35 -3.43 -9.08 -16.68
N VAL A 36 -2.13 -9.07 -16.38
CA VAL A 36 -1.56 -9.92 -15.35
C VAL A 36 -2.42 -9.66 -14.12
N GLY A 37 -3.19 -10.68 -13.73
CA GLY A 37 -4.13 -10.55 -12.64
C GLY A 37 -3.39 -10.00 -11.43
N ILE A 38 -4.02 -9.05 -10.75
CA ILE A 38 -3.47 -8.38 -9.57
C ILE A 38 -2.87 -9.39 -8.56
N HIS A 39 -3.43 -10.61 -8.49
CA HIS A 39 -2.90 -11.75 -7.74
C HIS A 39 -1.43 -12.08 -8.07
N ALA A 40 -1.06 -12.22 -9.34
CA ALA A 40 0.28 -12.66 -9.74
C ALA A 40 1.39 -11.66 -9.36
N MET A 41 1.04 -10.40 -9.10
CA MET A 41 1.97 -9.38 -8.59
C MET A 41 2.14 -9.43 -7.07
N PHE A 42 1.12 -9.88 -6.33
CA PHE A 42 1.13 -9.94 -4.87
C PHE A 42 1.71 -11.25 -4.32
N ASP A 43 1.54 -12.35 -5.05
CA ASP A 43 1.94 -13.68 -4.58
C ASP A 43 3.42 -13.75 -4.16
N PRO A 44 4.40 -13.17 -4.90
CA PRO A 44 5.81 -13.21 -4.48
C PRO A 44 6.11 -12.34 -3.25
N HIS A 45 5.45 -11.18 -3.12
CA HIS A 45 5.67 -10.27 -1.99
C HIS A 45 5.12 -10.85 -0.68
N ILE A 46 3.93 -11.45 -0.74
CA ILE A 46 3.30 -12.13 0.39
C ILE A 46 4.12 -13.36 0.79
N GLN A 47 4.56 -14.18 -0.17
CA GLN A 47 5.38 -15.35 0.12
C GLN A 47 6.70 -14.94 0.81
N ASN A 48 7.39 -13.92 0.29
CA ASN A 48 8.60 -13.40 0.92
C ASN A 48 8.36 -12.96 2.37
N PHE A 49 7.25 -12.29 2.67
CA PHE A 49 6.90 -11.90 4.03
C PHE A 49 6.71 -13.12 4.94
N VAL A 50 5.92 -14.11 4.51
CA VAL A 50 5.66 -15.34 5.28
C VAL A 50 6.97 -16.10 5.55
N ASP A 51 7.82 -16.25 4.54
CA ASP A 51 9.12 -16.91 4.67
C ASP A 51 10.04 -16.16 5.64
N CYS A 52 10.04 -14.83 5.61
CA CYS A 52 10.82 -14.00 6.54
C CYS A 52 10.31 -14.12 7.98
N VAL A 53 9.00 -14.21 8.20
CA VAL A 53 8.42 -14.46 9.53
C VAL A 53 8.87 -15.83 10.05
N ALA A 54 8.80 -16.86 9.22
CA ALA A 54 9.20 -18.23 9.60
C ALA A 54 10.71 -18.33 9.88
N THR A 55 11.53 -17.74 9.02
CA THR A 55 13.00 -17.83 9.08
C THR A 55 13.66 -16.76 9.93
N ARG A 56 12.90 -15.76 10.39
CA ARG A 56 13.39 -14.56 11.08
C ARG A 56 14.41 -13.74 10.28
N LYS A 57 14.38 -13.86 8.94
CA LYS A 57 15.19 -13.03 8.03
C LYS A 57 14.52 -11.68 7.76
N ARG A 58 15.29 -10.69 7.28
CA ARG A 58 14.75 -9.40 6.85
C ARG A 58 14.00 -9.56 5.52
N PRO A 59 12.77 -9.01 5.40
CA PRO A 59 12.08 -8.92 4.12
C PRO A 59 12.85 -8.06 3.10
N ILE A 60 12.59 -8.29 1.81
CA ILE A 60 13.11 -7.46 0.71
C ILE A 60 12.69 -5.99 0.89
N CYS A 61 11.43 -5.76 1.29
CA CYS A 61 10.91 -4.44 1.66
C CYS A 61 10.68 -4.43 3.17
N ASP A 62 11.69 -4.02 3.93
CA ASP A 62 11.56 -3.89 5.38
C ASP A 62 10.95 -2.53 5.78
N VAL A 63 10.83 -2.32 7.10
CA VAL A 63 10.18 -1.13 7.66
C VAL A 63 10.86 0.17 7.23
N GLU A 64 12.19 0.18 7.07
CA GLU A 64 12.94 1.38 6.71
C GLU A 64 12.70 1.75 5.24
N ILE A 65 12.68 0.75 4.37
CA ILE A 65 12.34 0.94 2.95
C ILE A 65 10.89 1.44 2.83
N GLY A 66 9.97 0.81 3.56
CA GLY A 66 8.56 1.22 3.61
C GLY A 66 8.39 2.67 4.05
N HIS A 67 9.06 3.05 5.14
CA HIS A 67 9.08 4.41 5.69
C HIS A 67 9.56 5.44 4.64
N ARG A 68 10.76 5.23 4.08
CA ARG A 68 11.33 6.13 3.06
C ARG A 68 10.46 6.25 1.81
N SER A 69 9.86 5.15 1.37
CA SER A 69 8.98 5.16 0.20
C SER A 69 7.70 5.98 0.42
N THR A 70 7.20 5.98 1.66
CA THR A 70 5.98 6.70 2.03
C THR A 70 6.25 8.21 2.21
N ASN A 71 7.43 8.58 2.71
CA ASN A 71 7.81 9.98 2.92
C ASN A 71 7.61 10.86 1.68
N LEU A 72 7.96 10.38 0.49
CA LEU A 72 7.81 11.17 -0.74
C LEU A 72 6.36 11.57 -1.01
N SER A 73 5.41 10.65 -0.81
CA SER A 73 3.98 10.92 -0.99
C SER A 73 3.47 11.95 0.01
N HIS A 74 3.95 11.88 1.26
CA HIS A 74 3.61 12.86 2.30
C HIS A 74 4.19 14.24 2.00
N LEU A 75 5.46 14.33 1.63
CA LEU A 75 6.10 15.58 1.26
C LEU A 75 5.42 16.26 0.06
N GLY A 76 4.98 15.47 -0.92
CA GLY A 76 4.17 15.98 -2.04
C GLY A 76 2.86 16.61 -1.59
N ASN A 77 2.14 15.95 -0.67
CA ASN A 77 0.92 16.50 -0.08
C ASN A 77 1.20 17.77 0.73
N MET A 78 2.27 17.78 1.53
CA MET A 78 2.67 18.95 2.31
C MET A 78 2.97 20.14 1.39
N ALA A 79 3.78 19.97 0.35
CA ALA A 79 4.10 21.00 -0.63
C ALA A 79 2.83 21.52 -1.34
N TYR A 80 1.89 20.62 -1.63
CA TYR A 80 0.59 20.98 -2.17
C TYR A 80 -0.25 21.84 -1.21
N HIS A 81 -0.18 21.59 0.10
CA HIS A 81 -0.90 22.38 1.10
C HIS A 81 -0.30 23.78 1.27
N VAL A 82 1.03 23.89 1.39
CA VAL A 82 1.71 25.20 1.57
C VAL A 82 1.90 25.97 0.26
N LYS A 83 1.55 25.37 -0.89
CA LYS A 83 1.64 25.97 -2.24
C LYS A 83 3.05 26.42 -2.64
N ARG A 84 4.07 25.73 -2.15
CA ARG A 84 5.49 25.98 -2.44
C ARG A 84 6.32 24.72 -2.25
N THR A 85 7.55 24.76 -2.73
CA THR A 85 8.55 23.71 -2.51
C THR A 85 9.02 23.71 -1.04
N ILE A 86 9.34 22.53 -0.52
CA ILE A 86 9.83 22.31 0.86
C ILE A 86 11.23 21.72 0.79
N ALA A 87 12.17 22.25 1.58
CA ALA A 87 13.48 21.64 1.79
C ALA A 87 13.39 20.60 2.91
N TRP A 88 13.70 19.34 2.61
CA TRP A 88 13.59 18.22 3.53
C TRP A 88 14.95 17.61 3.83
N ASP A 89 15.31 17.54 5.12
CA ASP A 89 16.44 16.75 5.59
C ASP A 89 15.98 15.30 5.81
N GLY A 90 16.38 14.40 4.92
CA GLY A 90 16.01 12.98 4.99
C GLY A 90 16.71 12.18 6.09
N VAL A 91 17.70 12.74 6.79
CA VAL A 91 18.37 12.11 7.93
C VAL A 91 17.71 12.53 9.24
N ARG A 92 17.42 13.84 9.39
CA ARG A 92 16.79 14.40 10.59
C ARG A 92 15.27 14.37 10.54
N GLU A 93 14.71 14.16 9.36
CA GLU A 93 13.28 14.14 9.08
C GLU A 93 12.57 15.44 9.47
N ILE A 94 13.14 16.55 9.01
CA ILE A 94 12.62 17.89 9.26
C ILE A 94 12.54 18.74 7.99
N CYS A 95 11.60 19.69 8.00
CA CYS A 95 11.52 20.77 7.02
C CYS A 95 12.48 21.89 7.47
N GLU A 96 13.58 22.10 6.75
CA GLU A 96 14.63 23.02 7.18
C GLU A 96 14.14 24.48 7.17
N GLY A 97 14.11 25.12 8.34
CA GLY A 97 13.71 26.52 8.49
C GLY A 97 12.24 26.81 8.16
N ASP A 98 11.39 25.79 8.17
CA ASP A 98 10.00 25.86 7.71
C ASP A 98 9.03 25.26 8.72
N ASP A 99 8.71 26.06 9.75
CA ASP A 99 7.84 25.65 10.86
C ASP A 99 6.40 25.36 10.39
N GLU A 100 5.92 26.08 9.37
CA GLU A 100 4.59 25.89 8.79
C GLU A 100 4.47 24.50 8.13
N ALA A 101 5.43 24.12 7.29
CA ALA A 101 5.44 22.79 6.72
C ALA A 101 5.74 21.71 7.77
N GLN A 102 6.62 21.98 8.74
CA GLN A 102 6.98 21.04 9.79
C GLN A 102 5.76 20.60 10.63
N GLN A 103 4.80 21.50 10.83
CA GLN A 103 3.54 21.17 11.51
C GLN A 103 2.71 20.13 10.74
N LEU A 104 2.75 20.14 9.41
CA LEU A 104 2.03 19.17 8.56
C LEU A 104 2.67 17.77 8.56
N ALA A 105 3.95 17.67 8.93
CA ALA A 105 4.67 16.41 9.04
C ALA A 105 4.20 15.55 10.22
N ARG A 106 3.44 16.13 11.17
CA ARG A 106 2.92 15.44 12.34
C ARG A 106 1.40 15.59 12.40
N ARG A 107 0.75 14.62 13.02
CA ARG A 107 -0.67 14.71 13.35
C ARG A 107 -0.80 14.84 14.86
N GLU A 108 -1.71 15.70 15.29
CA GLU A 108 -2.18 15.68 16.66
C GLU A 108 -2.89 14.35 16.91
N TYR A 109 -2.50 13.66 17.97
CA TYR A 109 -3.17 12.43 18.36
C TYR A 109 -4.57 12.78 18.88
N ARG A 110 -5.54 11.94 18.52
CA ARG A 110 -6.91 12.07 19.01
C ARG A 110 -6.98 11.67 20.48
N GLU A 111 -7.60 12.48 21.33
CA GLU A 111 -7.85 12.11 22.73
C GLU A 111 -8.63 10.78 22.88
N PRO A 112 -8.34 9.97 23.92
CA PRO A 112 -7.31 10.15 24.95
C PRO A 112 -5.95 9.56 24.57
N TRP A 113 -5.72 9.25 23.29
CA TRP A 113 -4.53 8.54 22.85
C TRP A 113 -3.33 9.49 22.78
N SER A 114 -2.19 9.04 23.29
CA SER A 114 -0.90 9.72 23.15
C SER A 114 0.17 8.69 22.83
N LEU A 115 1.21 9.15 22.14
CA LEU A 115 2.42 8.34 21.98
C LEU A 115 3.31 8.60 23.19
N GLU A 116 3.44 7.62 24.08
CA GLU A 116 4.39 7.71 25.17
C GLU A 116 5.81 7.78 24.59
N ARG A 117 6.59 8.74 25.09
CA ARG A 117 8.00 8.83 24.74
C ARG A 117 8.72 7.72 25.47
N ILE A 118 9.11 6.68 24.74
CA ILE A 118 10.00 5.66 25.26
C ILE A 118 11.40 6.28 25.29
N GLU A 119 11.91 6.60 26.49
CA GLU A 119 13.30 7.01 26.66
C GLU A 119 14.20 5.81 26.37
N GLY A 120 15.16 6.00 25.46
CA GLY A 120 16.17 5.02 25.06
C GLY A 120 17.55 5.63 25.15
#